data_AF-A0A3N4I3M8-F1
#
_entry.id   AF-A0A3N4I3M8-F1
#
_cell.length_a   1.000
_cell.length_b   1.000
_cell.length_c   1.000
_cell.angle_alpha   90.00
_cell.angle_beta   90.00
_cell.angle_gamma   90.00
#
_symmetry.space_group_name_H-M   'P 1'
#
loop_
_entity.id
_entity.type
_entity.pdbx_description
1 polymer ?
#
loop_
_entity_poly.entity_id
_entity_poly.type
_entity_poly.pdbx_seq_one_letter_code
_entity_poly.pdbx_strand_id
1 'polypeptide(L)' 'KAIPQYQSGFTPGRRTTDNLFILRTLHEQACETNSPLYVAQIDIRKAFDSVSRPLLFETLYKAGIHGPLID' A
#
# COMPACT_ATOMS: atom_id res chain seq x y z
N LYS A 1 -10.53 0.41 -10.73
CA LYS A 1 -10.35 1.43 -9.66
C LYS A 1 -8.84 1.65 -9.51
N ALA A 2 -8.34 2.89 -9.49
CA ALA A 2 -6.90 3.17 -9.50
C ALA A 2 -6.16 2.66 -8.23
N ILE A 3 -6.88 2.47 -7.12
CA ILE A 3 -6.33 2.06 -5.83
C ILE A 3 -6.78 0.62 -5.51
N PRO A 4 -5.86 -0.30 -5.16
CA PRO A 4 -6.19 -1.68 -4.85
C PRO A 4 -6.90 -1.83 -3.49
N GLN A 5 -7.66 -2.92 -3.32
CA GLN A 5 -8.45 -3.17 -2.09
C GLN A 5 -7.58 -3.44 -0.86
N TYR A 6 -6.29 -3.73 -0.98
CA TYR A 6 -5.40 -3.89 0.18
C TYR A 6 -4.73 -2.57 0.61
N GLN A 7 -4.91 -1.47 -0.12
CA GLN A 7 -4.32 -0.17 0.25
C GLN A 7 -5.08 0.47 1.42
N SER A 8 -4.44 0.54 2.58
CA SER A 8 -5.01 1.19 3.77
C SER A 8 -4.49 2.62 3.98
N GLY A 9 -3.24 2.89 3.61
CA GLY A 9 -2.66 4.22 3.75
C GLY A 9 -3.33 5.24 2.82
N PHE A 10 -3.65 6.43 3.37
CA PHE A 10 -4.30 7.52 2.66
C PHE A 10 -5.67 7.18 2.03
N THR A 11 -6.31 6.09 2.48
CA THR A 11 -7.63 5.66 2.00
C THR A 11 -8.70 6.04 3.03
N PRO A 12 -9.74 6.83 2.67
CA PRO A 12 -10.82 7.17 3.59
C PRO A 12 -11.50 5.93 4.19
N GLY A 13 -11.75 5.98 5.50
CA GLY A 13 -12.39 4.89 6.24
C GLY A 13 -11.48 3.70 6.57
N ARG A 14 -10.16 3.80 6.31
CA ARG A 14 -9.18 2.75 6.66
C ARG A 14 -8.13 3.27 7.63
N ARG A 15 -7.59 2.38 8.45
CA ARG A 15 -6.60 2.70 9.50
C ARG A 15 -5.46 1.70 9.50
N THR A 16 -4.31 2.12 10.02
CA THR A 16 -3.14 1.22 10.21
C THR A 16 -3.47 0.02 11.09
N THR A 17 -4.42 0.17 12.03
CA THR A 17 -4.92 -0.90 12.89
C THR A 17 -5.54 -2.06 12.11
N ASP A 18 -6.11 -1.80 10.93
CA ASP A 18 -6.73 -2.83 10.10
C ASP A 18 -5.67 -3.81 9.58
N ASN A 19 -4.54 -3.28 9.11
CA ASN A 19 -3.40 -4.09 8.66
C ASN A 19 -2.73 -4.83 9.82
N LEU A 20 -2.64 -4.20 11.00
CA LEU A 20 -2.11 -4.84 12.20
C LEU A 20 -2.99 -6.02 12.65
N PHE A 21 -4.31 -5.86 12.58
CA PHE A 21 -5.25 -6.94 12.87
C PHE A 21 -5.04 -8.13 11.94
N ILE A 22 -4.91 -7.89 10.62
CA ILE A 22 -4.64 -8.95 9.65
C ILE A 22 -3.35 -9.71 9.99
N LEU A 23 -2.25 -9.00 10.26
CA LEU A 23 -0.97 -9.62 10.60
C LEU A 23 -1.07 -10.46 11.88
N ARG A 24 -1.77 -9.93 12.90
CA ARG A 24 -2.00 -10.65 14.16
C ARG A 24 -2.79 -11.93 13.95
N THR A 25 -3.88 -11.87 13.18
CA THR A 25 -4.71 -13.05 12.88
C THR A 25 -3.92 -14.11 12.12
N LEU A 26 -3.10 -13.73 11.14
CA LEU A 26 -2.23 -14.66 10.41
C LEU A 26 -1.20 -15.32 11.33
N HIS A 27 -0.63 -14.55 12.26
CA HIS A 27 0.30 -15.07 13.25
C HIS A 27 -0.37 -16.05 14.20
N GLU A 28 -1.53 -15.70 14.76
CA GLU A 28 -2.32 -16.58 15.64
C GLU A 28 -2.66 -17.90 14.93
N GLN A 29 -3.14 -17.83 13.69
CA GLN A 29 -3.44 -19.02 12.87
C GLN A 29 -2.20 -19.89 12.65
N ALA A 30 -1.05 -19.29 12.32
CA ALA A 30 0.19 -20.03 12.08
C ALA A 30 0.69 -20.76 13.33
N CYS A 31 0.53 -20.14 14.51
CA CYS A 31 0.80 -20.78 15.80
C CYS A 31 -0.14 -21.96 16.05
N GLU A 32 -1.44 -21.80 15.78
CA GLU A 32 -2.45 -22.85 15.98
C GLU A 32 -2.22 -24.06 15.06
N THR A 33 -1.84 -23.84 13.80
CA THR A 33 -1.61 -24.90 12.81
C THR A 33 -0.19 -25.44 12.81
N ASN A 34 0.68 -24.93 13.70
CA ASN A 34 2.10 -25.28 13.78
C ASN A 34 2.82 -25.17 12.42
N SER A 35 2.47 -24.13 11.66
CA SER A 35 2.99 -23.88 10.32
C SER A 35 3.80 -22.59 10.29
N PRO A 36 4.89 -22.49 9.50
CA PRO A 36 5.68 -21.28 9.45
C PRO A 36 4.93 -20.13 8.77
N LEU A 37 4.98 -18.94 9.38
CA LEU A 37 4.57 -17.68 8.77
C LEU A 37 5.81 -16.86 8.42
N TYR A 38 5.99 -16.54 7.14
CA TYR A 38 7.08 -15.68 6.67
C TYR A 38 6.55 -14.27 6.41
N VAL A 39 7.21 -13.26 6.97
CA VAL A 39 6.81 -11.85 6.86
C VAL A 39 7.99 -11.02 6.36
N ALA A 40 7.75 -10.17 5.38
CA ALA A 40 8.72 -9.18 4.90
C ALA A 40 8.15 -7.77 5.11
N GLN A 41 8.92 -6.92 5.78
CA GLN A 41 8.62 -5.49 5.90
C GLN A 41 9.52 -4.72 4.94
N ILE A 42 8.89 -3.99 4.01
CA ILE A 42 9.60 -3.19 3.01
C ILE A 42 9.29 -1.72 3.30
N ASP A 43 10.34 -0.93 3.53
CA ASP A 43 10.25 0.52 3.67
C ASP A 43 11.06 1.19 2.55
N ILE A 44 10.50 2.27 1.99
CA ILE A 44 11.12 3.01 0.88
C ILE A 44 11.74 4.28 1.44
N ARG A 45 13.07 4.36 1.41
CA ARG A 45 13.79 5.56 1.84
C ARG A 45 13.41 6.75 0.95
N LYS A 46 12.98 7.85 1.57
CA LYS A 46 12.60 9.11 0.89
C LYS A 46 11.52 8.91 -0.19
N ALA A 47 10.46 8.19 0.16
CA ALA A 47 9.42 7.76 -0.77
C ALA A 47 8.75 8.85 -1.63
N PHE A 48 8.78 10.12 -1.23
CA PHE A 48 8.30 11.23 -2.05
C PHE A 48 9.40 11.86 -2.90
N ASP A 49 10.60 12.03 -2.35
CA ASP A 49 11.73 12.64 -3.06
C ASP A 49 12.27 11.75 -4.18
N SER A 50 12.15 10.42 -4.03
CA SER A 50 12.67 9.44 -4.96
C SER A 50 11.74 9.14 -6.15
N VAL A 51 10.56 9.78 -6.22
CA VAL A 51 9.58 9.51 -7.28
C VAL A 51 9.99 10.23 -8.57
N SER A 52 10.05 9.46 -9.66
CA SER A 52 10.21 10.03 -11.01
C SER A 52 8.93 10.76 -11.42
N ARG A 53 8.99 12.10 -11.53
CA ARG A 53 7.84 12.93 -11.93
C ARG A 53 7.31 12.55 -13.32
N PRO A 54 8.14 12.33 -14.36
CA PRO A 54 7.64 11.90 -15.66
C PRO A 54 6.84 10.59 -15.59
N LEU A 55 7.35 9.60 -14.84
CA LEU A 55 6.67 8.32 -14.68
C LEU A 55 5.38 8.45 -13.86
N LEU A 56 5.37 9.32 -12.84
CA LEU A 56 4.19 9.61 -12.03
C LEU A 56 3.06 10.17 -12.91
N PHE A 57 3.34 11.19 -13.71
CA PHE A 57 2.33 11.81 -14.59
C PHE A 57 1.83 10.84 -15.67
N GLU A 58 2.72 10.04 -16.27
CA GLU A 58 2.31 9.00 -17.22
C GLU A 58 1.38 7.96 -16.54
N THR A 59 1.70 7.56 -15.32
CA THR A 59 0.91 6.60 -14.54
C THR A 59 -0.47 7.16 -14.19
N LEU A 60 -0.54 8.42 -13.75
CA LEU A 60 -1.81 9.11 -13.47
C LEU A 60 -2.69 9.21 -14.72
N TYR A 61 -2.10 9.59 -15.86
CA TYR A 61 -2.82 9.68 -17.12
C TYR A 61 -3.41 8.32 -17.52
N LYS A 62 -2.62 7.23 -17.45
CA LYS A 62 -3.10 5.86 -17.70
C LYS A 62 -4.18 5.40 -16.73
N ALA A 63 -4.18 5.91 -15.50
CA ALA A 63 -5.21 5.65 -14.49
C ALA A 63 -6.50 6.46 -14.70
N GLY A 64 -6.58 7.30 -15.74
CA GLY A 64 -7.72 8.19 -16.00
C GLY A 64 -7.72 9.46 -15.14
N ILE A 65 -6.60 9.79 -14.51
CA ILE A 65 -6.43 11.00 -13.70
C ILE A 65 -5.67 12.02 -14.56
N HIS A 66 -6.43 12.93 -15.16
CA HIS A 66 -5.91 13.96 -16.07
C HIS A 66 -6.71 15.25 -15.92
N GLY A 67 -6.12 16.38 -16.30
CA GLY A 67 -6.72 17.71 -16.19
C GLY A 67 -5.66 18.80 -16.11
N PRO A 68 -6.02 20.03 -15.70
CA PRO A 68 -5.05 21.06 -15.37
C PRO A 68 -4.21 20.58 -14.18
N LEU A 69 -3.01 20.09 -14.47
CA LEU A 69 -2.01 19.71 -13.47
C LEU A 69 -1.06 20.89 -13.31
N ILE A 70 -0.77 21.23 -12.06
CA ILE A 70 0.28 22.19 -11.70
C ILE A 70 1.50 21.35 -11.33
N ASP A 71 2.62 21.61 -11.97
CA ASP A 71 3.94 21.12 -11.58
C ASP A 71 4.68 22.21 -10.80
#